data_AF-A0A423UQA5-F1
#
_entry.id   AF-A0A423UQA5-F1
#
_cell.length_a   1.000
_cell.length_b   1.000
_cell.length_c   1.000
_cell.angle_alpha   90.00
_cell.angle_beta   90.00
_cell.angle_gamma   90.00
#
_symmetry.space_group_name_H-M   'P 1'
#
loop_
_entity.id
_entity.type
_entity.pdbx_description
1 polymer ?
#
loop_
_entity_poly.entity_id
_entity_poly.type
_entity_poly.pdbx_seq_one_letter_code
_entity_poly.pdbx_strand_id
1 'polypeptide(L)'
;MLPPGLLRTAPLCGETTSSLICRIAGRYGLEATALRSCWKWRSHQPRHDGGGGRADAEVLLNTAGRQLLAGLCGVEEDVLARALPSWGREDARLPAADAGEPAAAWRTGGAVAGPVAFGCRLCTARRTGAAGRAVLYAPRWDRVCVRHGRWLLDADADQPHEYLDVRRLPEVVAAQRRWAGVVA
;
A
#
# COMPACT_ATOMS: atom_id res chain seq x y z
N MET A 1 13.30 5.08 -21.61
CA MET A 1 12.72 5.98 -20.60
C MET A 1 11.22 5.97 -20.78
N LEU A 2 10.44 5.57 -19.77
CA LEU A 2 8.99 5.79 -19.82
C LEU A 2 8.71 7.30 -19.70
N PRO A 3 7.73 7.86 -20.44
CA PRO A 3 7.35 9.25 -20.28
C PRO A 3 6.89 9.52 -18.84
N PRO A 4 6.98 10.78 -18.36
CA PRO A 4 6.39 11.18 -17.09
C PRO A 4 4.91 10.77 -17.05
N GLY A 5 4.44 10.36 -15.87
CA GLY A 5 3.08 9.91 -15.69
C GLY A 5 2.08 10.97 -16.12
N LEU A 6 1.35 10.70 -17.21
CA LEU A 6 0.30 11.57 -17.73
C LEU A 6 -0.86 11.78 -16.74
N LEU A 7 -1.05 10.85 -15.79
CA LEU A 7 -2.14 10.86 -14.82
C LEU A 7 -1.59 10.91 -13.40
N ARG A 8 -1.84 12.03 -12.71
CA ARG A 8 -1.43 12.19 -11.31
C ARG A 8 -2.15 11.17 -10.41
N THR A 9 -1.38 10.30 -9.76
CA THR A 9 -1.86 9.30 -8.80
C THR A 9 -1.23 9.55 -7.44
N ALA A 10 -1.95 10.23 -6.56
CA ALA A 10 -1.44 10.52 -5.21
C ALA A 10 -1.51 9.28 -4.30
N PRO A 11 -0.48 9.03 -3.46
CA PRO A 11 -0.51 7.99 -2.45
C PRO A 11 -1.51 8.32 -1.34
N LEU A 12 -2.05 7.30 -0.68
CA LEU A 12 -2.73 7.47 0.60
C LEU A 12 -1.70 7.46 1.73
N CYS A 13 -1.98 8.20 2.81
CA CYS A 13 -1.16 8.16 4.01
C CYS A 13 -1.13 6.73 4.59
N GLY A 14 0.06 6.21 4.84
CA GLY A 14 0.28 4.85 5.32
C GLY A 14 0.15 3.78 4.25
N GLU A 15 0.04 4.11 2.96
CA GLU A 15 -0.15 3.12 1.91
C GLU A 15 1.08 2.25 1.70
N THR A 16 0.86 0.97 1.37
CA THR A 16 1.93 0.08 0.91
C THR A 16 2.34 0.45 -0.51
N THR A 17 3.63 0.32 -0.84
CA THR A 17 4.13 0.55 -2.20
C THR A 17 3.44 -0.39 -3.20
N SER A 18 3.20 -1.64 -2.81
CA SER A 18 2.42 -2.62 -3.59
C SER A 18 1.01 -2.13 -3.93
N SER A 19 0.27 -1.61 -2.94
CA SER A 19 -1.08 -1.03 -3.14
C SER A 19 -1.07 0.13 -4.12
N LEU A 20 -0.08 1.03 -3.98
CA LEU A 20 0.06 2.17 -4.87
C LEU A 20 0.31 1.72 -6.32
N ILE A 21 1.21 0.76 -6.56
CA ILE A 21 1.48 0.18 -7.88
C ILE A 21 0.17 -0.36 -8.51
N CYS A 22 -0.61 -1.14 -7.76
CA CYS A 22 -1.90 -1.65 -8.25
C CYS A 22 -2.87 -0.53 -8.62
N ARG A 23 -2.91 0.55 -7.85
CA ARG A 23 -3.77 1.71 -8.13
C ARG A 23 -3.32 2.52 -9.34
N ILE A 24 -2.02 2.69 -9.53
CA ILE A 24 -1.46 3.30 -10.74
C ILE A 24 -1.88 2.46 -11.94
N ALA A 25 -1.67 1.14 -11.89
CA ALA A 25 -2.04 0.24 -12.98
C ALA A 25 -3.52 0.40 -13.34
N GLY A 26 -4.42 0.34 -12.35
CA GLY A 26 -5.85 0.58 -12.56
C GLY A 26 -6.18 1.97 -13.12
N ARG A 27 -5.43 3.02 -12.75
CA ARG A 27 -5.61 4.38 -13.29
C ARG A 27 -5.22 4.49 -14.76
N TYR A 28 -4.23 3.72 -15.19
CA TYR A 28 -3.80 3.60 -16.58
C TYR A 28 -4.58 2.55 -17.39
N GLY A 29 -5.56 1.86 -16.78
CA GLY A 29 -6.28 0.77 -17.43
C GLY A 29 -5.41 -0.47 -17.70
N LEU A 30 -4.31 -0.62 -16.94
CA LEU A 30 -3.36 -1.71 -17.05
C LEU A 30 -3.57 -2.75 -15.95
N GLU A 31 -3.22 -3.99 -16.26
CA GLU A 31 -3.02 -5.02 -15.24
C GLU A 31 -1.80 -4.71 -14.38
N ALA A 32 -1.87 -5.04 -13.09
CA ALA A 32 -0.76 -4.80 -12.17
C ALA A 32 0.51 -5.59 -12.57
N THR A 33 0.38 -6.73 -13.24
CA THR A 33 1.52 -7.48 -13.82
C THR A 33 2.24 -6.68 -14.90
N ALA A 34 1.50 -5.97 -15.76
CA ALA A 34 2.06 -5.15 -16.83
C ALA A 34 2.87 -4.00 -16.24
N LEU A 35 2.33 -3.27 -15.26
CA LEU A 35 3.08 -2.19 -14.60
C LEU A 35 4.31 -2.74 -13.85
N ARG A 36 4.18 -3.88 -13.17
CA ARG A 36 5.29 -4.52 -12.46
C ARG A 36 6.44 -4.95 -13.36
N SER A 37 6.23 -5.12 -14.66
CA SER A 37 7.30 -5.44 -15.62
C SER A 37 8.32 -4.31 -15.79
N CYS A 38 8.01 -3.10 -15.31
CA CYS A 38 8.94 -1.96 -15.34
C CYS A 38 10.10 -2.08 -14.32
N TRP A 39 10.07 -3.08 -13.42
CA TRP A 39 11.15 -3.36 -12.46
C TRP A 39 11.77 -4.73 -12.67
N LYS A 40 13.07 -4.82 -12.38
CA LYS A 40 13.80 -6.08 -12.27
C LYS A 40 13.57 -6.70 -10.89
N TRP A 41 12.86 -7.82 -10.86
CA TRP A 41 12.48 -8.49 -9.62
C TRP A 41 13.63 -9.35 -9.07
N ARG A 42 13.96 -9.14 -7.79
CA ARG A 42 15.01 -9.89 -7.06
C ARG A 42 14.46 -10.95 -6.12
N SER A 43 13.15 -11.13 -6.11
CA SER A 43 12.46 -12.17 -5.36
C SER A 43 11.09 -12.48 -5.92
N HIS A 44 10.49 -13.55 -5.43
CA HIS A 44 9.11 -13.91 -5.75
C HIS A 44 8.13 -13.26 -4.76
N GLN A 45 6.90 -13.05 -5.23
CA GLN A 45 5.82 -12.53 -4.39
C GLN A 45 5.45 -13.54 -3.31
N PRO A 46 5.38 -13.14 -2.04
CA PRO A 46 4.89 -13.96 -0.94
C PRO A 46 3.48 -14.51 -1.23
N ARG A 47 3.27 -15.76 -0.85
CA ARG A 47 2.00 -16.49 -1.00
C ARG A 47 1.58 -17.07 0.34
N HIS A 48 0.29 -17.28 0.53
CA HIS A 48 -0.23 -18.13 1.60
C HIS A 48 0.12 -19.60 1.29
N ASP A 49 0.05 -20.46 2.30
CA ASP A 49 0.36 -21.89 2.16
C ASP A 49 -0.57 -22.57 1.13
N GLY A 50 -1.81 -22.07 0.98
CA GLY A 50 -2.74 -22.47 -0.08
C GLY A 50 -2.40 -21.94 -1.48
N GLY A 51 -1.27 -21.26 -1.67
CA GLY A 51 -0.80 -20.72 -2.96
C GLY A 51 -1.42 -19.37 -3.36
N GLY A 52 -2.42 -18.88 -2.62
CA GLY A 52 -3.05 -17.58 -2.82
C GLY A 52 -2.06 -16.43 -2.64
N GLY A 53 -2.19 -15.38 -3.46
CA GLY A 53 -1.37 -14.17 -3.32
C GLY A 53 -1.68 -13.44 -2.02
N ARG A 54 -0.63 -13.04 -1.29
CA ARG A 54 -0.76 -12.31 -0.03
C ARG A 54 -1.16 -10.86 -0.27
N ALA A 55 -2.24 -10.39 0.35
CA ALA A 55 -2.64 -8.99 0.25
C ALA A 55 -1.73 -8.06 1.07
N ASP A 56 -1.03 -8.58 2.10
CA ASP A 56 0.03 -7.88 2.83
C ASP A 56 1.40 -7.91 2.13
N ALA A 57 1.49 -8.40 0.89
CA ALA A 57 2.73 -8.35 0.14
C ALA A 57 3.14 -6.90 -0.13
N GLU A 58 4.35 -6.55 0.29
CA GLU A 58 4.96 -5.23 0.13
C GLU A 58 6.10 -5.29 -0.89
N VAL A 59 6.31 -4.18 -1.59
CA VAL A 59 7.41 -3.96 -2.52
C VAL A 59 8.41 -2.98 -1.92
N LEU A 60 9.68 -3.39 -1.85
CA LEU A 60 10.80 -2.50 -1.61
C LEU A 60 11.50 -2.18 -2.93
N LEU A 61 11.94 -0.94 -3.07
CA LEU A 61 12.49 -0.39 -4.30
C LEU A 61 13.88 0.20 -4.05
N ASN A 62 14.81 -0.05 -4.97
CA ASN A 62 16.08 0.68 -4.99
C ASN A 62 15.84 2.13 -5.46
N THR A 63 16.89 2.96 -5.45
CA THR A 63 16.80 4.38 -5.82
C THR A 63 16.19 4.59 -7.20
N ALA A 64 16.68 3.88 -8.24
CA ALA A 64 16.13 3.96 -9.59
C ALA A 64 14.65 3.49 -9.66
N GLY A 65 14.29 2.47 -8.89
CA GLY A 65 12.92 1.98 -8.78
C GLY A 65 11.96 3.00 -8.15
N ARG A 66 12.43 3.75 -7.15
CA ARG A 66 11.68 4.85 -6.51
C ARG A 66 11.49 6.04 -7.44
N GLN A 67 12.53 6.45 -8.16
CA GLN A 67 12.45 7.50 -9.18
C GLN A 67 11.44 7.13 -10.27
N LEU A 68 11.47 5.88 -10.74
CA LEU A 68 10.48 5.38 -11.69
C LEU A 68 9.05 5.43 -11.12
N LEU A 69 8.85 5.00 -9.87
CA LEU A 69 7.53 5.06 -9.23
C LEU A 69 7.02 6.51 -9.10
N ALA A 70 7.87 7.44 -8.70
CA ALA A 70 7.56 8.87 -8.63
C ALA A 70 7.14 9.43 -10.00
N GLY A 71 7.90 9.09 -11.04
CA GLY A 71 7.58 9.42 -12.43
C GLY A 71 6.21 8.88 -12.86
N LEU A 72 5.93 7.60 -12.58
CA LEU A 72 4.63 6.97 -12.91
C LEU A 72 3.45 7.57 -12.15
N CYS A 73 3.67 8.00 -10.90
CA CYS A 73 2.66 8.69 -10.10
C CYS A 73 2.42 10.14 -10.56
N GLY A 74 3.39 10.77 -11.25
CA GLY A 74 3.38 12.21 -11.51
C GLY A 74 3.41 13.04 -10.23
N VAL A 75 4.20 12.62 -9.23
CA VAL A 75 4.40 13.33 -7.95
C VAL A 75 5.86 13.32 -7.55
N GLU A 76 6.28 14.32 -6.77
CA GLU A 76 7.63 14.39 -6.20
C GLU A 76 7.91 13.25 -5.21
N GLU A 77 9.17 12.81 -5.13
CA GLU A 77 9.60 11.76 -4.20
C GLU A 77 9.28 12.10 -2.73
N ASP A 78 9.34 13.36 -2.34
CA ASP A 78 8.99 13.82 -1.00
C ASP A 78 7.53 13.56 -0.63
N VAL A 79 6.62 13.58 -1.61
CA VAL A 79 5.21 13.23 -1.40
C VAL A 79 5.08 11.74 -1.07
N LEU A 80 5.85 10.90 -1.77
CA LEU A 80 5.90 9.46 -1.54
C LEU A 80 6.59 9.14 -0.21
N ALA A 81 7.69 9.81 0.12
CA ALA A 81 8.41 9.65 1.37
C ALA A 81 7.54 9.93 2.61
N ARG A 82 6.69 10.96 2.54
CA ARG A 82 5.75 11.27 3.62
C ARG A 82 4.58 10.29 3.73
N ALA A 83 4.18 9.66 2.63
CA ALA A 83 2.97 8.86 2.57
C ALA A 83 3.21 7.36 2.71
N LEU A 84 4.35 6.84 2.22
CA LEU A 84 4.66 5.42 2.13
C LEU A 84 5.65 5.02 3.22
N PRO A 85 5.25 4.25 4.25
CA PRO A 85 6.15 3.85 5.34
C PRO A 85 7.34 2.98 4.91
N SER A 86 7.24 2.32 3.75
CA SER A 86 8.30 1.52 3.16
C SER A 86 9.27 2.33 2.28
N TRP A 87 9.01 3.63 2.07
CA TRP A 87 9.88 4.48 1.27
C TRP A 87 11.28 4.59 1.88
N GLY A 88 12.31 4.40 1.06
CA GLY A 88 13.70 4.45 1.50
C GLY A 88 14.16 3.26 2.36
N ARG A 89 13.30 2.25 2.62
CA ARG A 89 13.72 1.02 3.27
C ARG A 89 14.64 0.21 2.35
N GLU A 90 15.80 -0.14 2.87
CA GLU A 90 16.79 -0.94 2.16
C GLU A 90 16.51 -2.43 2.25
N ASP A 91 17.10 -3.17 1.33
CA ASP A 91 16.95 -4.60 1.24
C ASP A 91 18.24 -5.25 0.75
N ALA A 92 18.73 -6.26 1.46
CA ALA A 92 19.95 -6.97 1.05
C ALA A 92 19.86 -7.64 -0.33
N ARG A 93 18.64 -7.88 -0.85
CA ARG A 93 18.43 -8.44 -2.20
C ARG A 93 18.46 -7.38 -3.30
N LEU A 94 18.37 -6.10 -2.93
CA LEU A 94 18.39 -5.01 -3.88
C LEU A 94 19.84 -4.56 -4.12
N PRO A 95 20.18 -4.22 -5.37
CA PRO A 95 21.50 -3.68 -5.67
C PRO A 95 21.66 -2.29 -5.02
N ALA A 96 22.91 -1.89 -4.81
CA ALA A 96 23.27 -0.59 -4.28
C ALA A 96 22.73 0.57 -5.17
N ALA A 97 22.71 1.76 -4.58
CA ALA A 97 22.06 2.94 -5.15
C ALA A 97 22.58 3.37 -6.54
N ASP A 98 23.79 2.96 -6.90
CA ASP A 98 24.52 3.29 -8.13
C ASP A 98 24.26 2.33 -9.30
N ALA A 99 23.53 1.23 -9.09
CA ALA A 99 23.34 0.19 -10.12
C ALA A 99 22.45 0.58 -11.31
N GLY A 100 21.92 1.81 -11.36
CA GLY A 100 21.21 2.43 -12.50
C GLY A 100 19.85 1.84 -12.89
N GLU A 101 19.66 0.51 -12.80
CA GLU A 101 18.45 -0.18 -13.20
C GLU A 101 17.36 -0.16 -12.10
N PRO A 102 16.09 0.13 -12.45
CA PRO A 102 14.96 -0.03 -11.54
C PRO A 102 14.82 -1.48 -11.07
N ALA A 103 15.00 -1.72 -9.77
CA ALA A 103 14.89 -3.03 -9.16
C ALA A 103 13.89 -3.04 -8.00
N ALA A 104 13.24 -4.18 -7.81
CA ALA A 104 12.23 -4.38 -6.79
C ALA A 104 12.40 -5.74 -6.08
N ALA A 105 12.11 -5.77 -4.79
CA ALA A 105 12.10 -6.98 -3.99
C ALA A 105 10.79 -7.04 -3.19
N TRP A 106 10.22 -8.24 -3.12
CA TRP A 106 9.05 -8.48 -2.30
C TRP A 106 9.40 -8.74 -0.84
N ARG A 107 8.52 -8.28 0.04
CA ARG A 107 8.46 -8.58 1.47
C ARG A 107 7.01 -8.74 1.92
N THR A 108 6.81 -9.12 3.16
CA THR A 108 5.52 -8.95 3.85
C THR A 108 5.53 -7.61 4.57
N GLY A 109 4.41 -6.90 4.59
CA GLY A 109 4.31 -5.58 5.26
C GLY A 109 4.72 -5.65 6.73
N GLY A 110 4.33 -6.74 7.42
CA GLY A 110 4.72 -7.00 8.80
C GLY A 110 6.23 -7.00 9.05
N ALA A 111 7.03 -7.45 8.07
CA ALA A 111 8.49 -7.47 8.16
C ALA A 111 9.14 -6.12 7.79
N VAL A 112 8.38 -5.17 7.22
CA VAL A 112 8.91 -3.90 6.70
C VAL A 112 8.66 -2.75 7.66
N ALA A 113 7.39 -2.47 7.96
CA ALA A 113 7.01 -1.30 8.76
C ALA A 113 5.90 -1.58 9.77
N GLY A 114 5.30 -2.78 9.76
CA GLY A 114 4.32 -3.20 10.76
C GLY A 114 3.08 -3.83 10.15
N PRO A 115 2.04 -4.05 10.96
CA PRO A 115 0.84 -4.74 10.51
C PRO A 115 0.09 -3.90 9.47
N VAL A 116 -0.51 -4.59 8.49
CA VAL A 116 -1.24 -3.96 7.39
C VAL A 116 -2.69 -4.41 7.36
N ALA A 117 -3.57 -3.50 6.94
CA ALA A 117 -5.00 -3.72 6.81
C ALA A 117 -5.50 -3.20 5.47
N PHE A 118 -6.68 -3.65 5.07
CA PHE A 118 -7.38 -3.03 3.95
C PHE A 118 -7.75 -1.58 4.28
N GLY A 119 -7.66 -0.69 3.30
CA GLY A 119 -8.18 0.66 3.40
C GLY A 119 -9.69 0.68 3.24
N CYS A 120 -10.36 1.67 3.85
CA CYS A 120 -11.80 1.85 3.63
C CYS A 120 -12.07 2.26 2.17
N ARG A 121 -12.68 1.36 1.38
CA ARG A 121 -13.01 1.62 -0.04
C ARG A 121 -13.76 2.92 -0.28
N LEU A 122 -14.64 3.34 0.62
CA LEU A 122 -15.37 4.61 0.51
C LEU A 122 -14.45 5.83 0.71
N CYS A 123 -13.51 5.75 1.66
CA CYS A 123 -12.48 6.78 1.82
C CYS A 123 -11.55 6.83 0.60
N THR A 124 -11.14 5.66 0.09
CA THR A 124 -10.30 5.55 -1.10
C THR A 124 -11.01 6.19 -2.28
N ALA A 125 -12.24 5.77 -2.60
CA ALA A 125 -13.04 6.35 -3.68
C ALA A 125 -13.18 7.87 -3.57
N ARG A 126 -13.46 8.38 -2.36
CA ARG A 126 -13.56 9.83 -2.12
C ARG A 126 -12.25 10.57 -2.35
N ARG A 127 -11.10 9.97 -2.05
CA ARG A 127 -9.78 10.62 -2.17
C ARG A 127 -9.16 10.49 -3.57
N THR A 128 -9.50 9.43 -4.30
CA THR A 128 -8.80 9.04 -5.53
C THR A 128 -9.72 9.05 -6.76
N GLY A 129 -11.03 9.21 -6.56
CA GLY A 129 -12.03 9.12 -7.61
C GLY A 129 -12.31 7.69 -8.10
N ALA A 130 -11.71 6.66 -7.48
CA ALA A 130 -11.90 5.26 -7.87
C ALA A 130 -12.03 4.34 -6.65
N ALA A 131 -12.99 3.41 -6.69
CA ALA A 131 -13.27 2.46 -5.61
C ALA A 131 -12.28 1.27 -5.55
N GLY A 132 -11.00 1.53 -5.81
CA GLY A 132 -9.93 0.54 -5.76
C GLY A 132 -9.68 0.03 -4.34
N ARG A 133 -9.19 -1.21 -4.25
CA ARG A 133 -8.65 -1.76 -3.01
C ARG A 133 -7.37 -1.00 -2.66
N ALA A 134 -7.24 -0.60 -1.40
CA ALA A 134 -6.00 -0.06 -0.85
C ALA A 134 -5.53 -0.96 0.28
N VAL A 135 -4.22 -1.08 0.48
CA VAL A 135 -3.62 -1.78 1.62
C VAL A 135 -2.69 -0.79 2.33
N LEU A 136 -2.98 -0.56 3.60
CA LEU A 136 -2.34 0.48 4.42
C LEU A 136 -1.68 -0.17 5.65
N TYR A 137 -0.54 0.35 6.07
CA TYR A 137 0.00 0.12 7.40
C TYR A 137 -0.95 0.72 8.44
N ALA A 138 -1.46 -0.13 9.31
CA ALA A 138 -2.38 0.25 10.37
C ALA A 138 -2.23 -0.72 11.54
N PRO A 139 -1.90 -0.23 12.74
CA PRO A 139 -1.84 -1.08 13.92
C PRO A 139 -3.21 -1.68 14.22
N ARG A 140 -3.25 -2.87 14.84
CA ARG A 140 -4.49 -3.64 15.03
C ARG A 140 -5.58 -2.89 15.81
N TRP A 141 -5.16 -1.97 16.68
CA TRP A 141 -6.03 -1.10 17.47
C TRP A 141 -6.52 0.18 16.75
N ASP A 142 -5.96 0.54 15.59
CA ASP A 142 -6.35 1.74 14.83
C ASP A 142 -6.86 1.44 13.42
N ARG A 143 -7.99 0.71 13.37
CA ARG A 143 -8.54 0.19 12.11
C ARG A 143 -10.02 0.42 11.91
N VAL A 144 -10.69 1.08 12.84
CA VAL A 144 -12.09 1.46 12.62
C VAL A 144 -12.14 2.75 11.82
N CYS A 145 -12.64 2.67 10.59
CA CYS A 145 -13.01 3.84 9.82
C CYS A 145 -14.25 4.48 10.45
N VAL A 146 -14.03 5.41 11.38
CA VAL A 146 -15.09 6.09 12.14
C VAL A 146 -16.10 6.83 11.26
N ARG A 147 -15.67 7.31 10.08
CA ARG A 147 -16.54 8.01 9.12
C ARG A 147 -17.57 7.08 8.48
N HIS A 148 -17.22 5.82 8.24
CA HIS A 148 -18.06 4.88 7.51
C HIS A 148 -18.54 3.71 8.39
N GLY A 149 -18.14 3.66 9.66
CA GLY A 149 -18.47 2.59 10.60
C GLY A 149 -18.00 1.22 10.10
N ARG A 150 -16.75 1.13 9.63
CA ARG A 150 -16.17 -0.12 9.13
C ARG A 150 -14.91 -0.47 9.89
N TRP A 151 -14.86 -1.65 10.49
CA TRP A 151 -13.62 -2.21 11.02
C TRP A 151 -12.85 -2.84 9.87
N LEU A 152 -11.67 -2.31 9.58
CA LEU A 152 -10.81 -2.76 8.49
C LEU A 152 -10.03 -4.02 8.90
N LEU A 153 -10.19 -5.08 8.12
CA LEU A 153 -9.59 -6.38 8.43
C LEU A 153 -8.12 -6.42 8.00
N ASP A 154 -7.37 -7.33 8.62
CA ASP A 154 -5.99 -7.61 8.25
C ASP A 154 -5.87 -8.01 6.78
N ALA A 155 -4.85 -7.48 6.12
CA ALA A 155 -4.48 -7.91 4.77
C ALA A 155 -3.57 -9.14 4.77
N ASP A 156 -3.05 -9.57 5.94
CA ASP A 156 -2.26 -10.79 6.09
C ASP A 156 -3.12 -12.04 6.36
N ALA A 157 -4.42 -11.85 6.58
CA ALA A 157 -5.36 -12.92 6.81
C ALA A 157 -5.81 -13.55 5.48
N ASP A 158 -5.75 -14.88 5.40
CA ASP A 158 -6.22 -15.66 4.25
C ASP A 158 -7.76 -15.75 4.23
N GLN A 159 -8.41 -14.59 4.03
CA GLN A 159 -9.86 -14.45 4.03
C GLN A 159 -10.32 -13.36 3.06
N PRO A 160 -11.53 -13.49 2.47
CA PRO A 160 -11.93 -12.62 1.37
C PRO A 160 -12.50 -11.26 1.79
N HIS A 161 -12.84 -11.06 3.06
CA HIS A 161 -13.54 -9.86 3.52
C HIS A 161 -12.56 -8.72 3.79
N GLU A 162 -12.89 -7.50 3.36
CA GLU A 162 -12.01 -6.34 3.62
C GLU A 162 -12.38 -5.60 4.90
N TYR A 163 -13.61 -5.78 5.38
CA TYR A 163 -14.12 -5.08 6.55
C TYR A 163 -15.29 -5.80 7.21
N LEU A 164 -15.53 -5.46 8.47
CA LEU A 164 -16.78 -5.72 9.19
C LEU A 164 -17.57 -4.41 9.34
N ASP A 165 -18.89 -4.48 9.18
CA ASP A 165 -19.77 -3.34 9.41
C ASP A 165 -20.06 -3.19 10.91
N VAL A 166 -19.66 -2.06 11.47
CA VAL A 166 -19.82 -1.72 12.89
C VAL A 166 -20.69 -0.49 13.09
N ARG A 167 -21.45 -0.06 12.08
CA ARG A 167 -22.33 1.13 12.18
C ARG A 167 -23.39 1.01 13.28
N ARG A 168 -23.77 -0.21 13.63
CA ARG A 168 -24.74 -0.51 14.70
C ARG A 168 -24.09 -0.78 16.06
N LEU A 169 -22.77 -0.58 16.17
CA LEU A 169 -21.97 -0.79 17.39
C LEU A 169 -21.28 0.54 17.78
N PRO A 170 -22.03 1.52 18.29
CA PRO A 170 -21.49 2.86 18.58
C PRO A 170 -20.35 2.84 19.61
N GLU A 171 -20.33 1.86 20.52
CA GLU A 171 -19.28 1.65 21.52
C GLU A 171 -17.90 1.39 20.88
N VAL A 172 -17.86 0.69 19.75
CA VAL A 172 -16.61 0.44 18.98
C VAL A 172 -16.08 1.75 18.40
N VAL A 173 -16.95 2.57 17.81
CA VAL A 173 -16.56 3.88 17.26
C VAL A 173 -16.13 4.83 18.37
N ALA A 174 -16.81 4.82 19.52
CA ALA A 174 -16.45 5.63 20.68
C ALA A 174 -15.09 5.21 21.26
N ALA A 175 -14.81 3.91 21.34
CA ALA A 175 -13.50 3.40 21.74
C ALA A 175 -12.39 3.87 20.78
N GLN A 176 -12.61 3.75 19.45
CA GLN A 176 -11.64 4.20 18.44
C GLN A 176 -11.29 5.69 18.60
N ARG A 177 -12.31 6.54 18.82
CA ARG A 177 -12.09 7.99 18.98
C ARG A 177 -11.27 8.33 20.23
N ARG A 178 -11.51 7.60 21.33
CA ARG A 178 -10.76 7.82 22.58
C ARG A 178 -9.32 7.33 22.47
N TRP A 179 -9.06 6.28 21.70
CA TRP A 179 -7.71 5.75 21.52
C TRP A 179 -6.74 6.78 20.95
N ALA A 180 -7.19 7.64 20.04
CA ALA A 180 -6.37 8.72 19.50
C ALA A 180 -5.83 9.68 20.59
N GLY A 181 -6.51 9.79 21.74
CA GLY A 181 -6.06 10.57 22.89
C GLY A 181 -5.20 9.82 23.91
N VAL A 182 -5.00 8.50 23.75
CA VAL A 182 -4.14 7.68 24.63
C VAL A 182 -2.70 7.61 24.13
N VAL A 183 -2.49 7.81 22.82
CA VAL A 183 -1.17 7.76 22.15
C VAL A 183 -0.62 9.18 21.87
N ALA A 184 -1.33 10.23 22.30
CA ALA A 184 -0.95 11.63 22.13
C ALA A 184 -0.04 12.13 23.26
#